data_AF-A0A7C6R0T0-F1
#
_entry.id   AF-A0A7C6R0T0-F1
#
_cell.length_a   1.000
_cell.length_b   1.000
_cell.length_c   1.000
_cell.angle_alpha   90.00
_cell.angle_beta   90.00
_cell.angle_gamma   90.00
#
_symmetry.space_group_name_H-M   'P 1'
#
loop_
_entity.id
_entity.type
_entity.pdbx_description
1 polymer ?
#
loop_
_entity_poly.entity_id
_entity_poly.type
_entity_poly.pdbx_seq_one_letter_code
_entity_poly.pdbx_strand_id
1 'polypeptide(L)'
;RGYLGMDTNPDGVALASVSYTGQPEPWPEGFTVPYPKALHKFAGEFQVTVHPNGFLYIKIPELAYSRGYRRTYLIGVLAKVAVDIARALGKPIALENLDFGKDRLDTNKRFNRMASNFPFKKISEAITRKAVKEGVSVRPVWPAHTSTIGYYKYKQRYGVTIHHAAALPIARRAMGFKERITKEIKQKIQAIREKLNHKANSLPGEGKGMTRKVKRLFKQLDGKIPLHNGLTRFQQESFYSAWHDLKQLALSSR
;
A
#
# COMPACT_ATOMS: atom_id res chain seq x y z
N ARG A 1 -17.33 -5.90 -12.42
CA ARG A 1 -15.93 -6.42 -12.24
C ARG A 1 -15.16 -5.41 -11.40
N GLY A 2 -14.25 -5.83 -10.53
CA GLY A 2 -13.42 -4.93 -9.73
C GLY A 2 -12.04 -4.68 -10.35
N TYR A 3 -11.03 -4.39 -9.54
CA TYR A 3 -9.66 -4.06 -9.97
C TYR A 3 -8.62 -4.98 -9.33
N LEU A 4 -7.49 -5.18 -10.01
CA LEU A 4 -6.26 -5.66 -9.39
C LEU A 4 -5.47 -4.44 -8.90
N GLY A 5 -5.49 -4.22 -7.59
CA GLY A 5 -4.76 -3.14 -6.95
C GLY A 5 -3.28 -3.48 -6.81
N MET A 6 -2.40 -2.51 -7.03
CA MET A 6 -0.96 -2.75 -7.07
C MET A 6 -0.16 -1.71 -6.29
N ASP A 7 0.54 -2.16 -5.24
CA ASP A 7 1.55 -1.38 -4.51
C ASP A 7 2.96 -1.77 -4.97
N THR A 8 3.75 -0.80 -5.42
CA THR A 8 5.13 -1.04 -5.88
C THR A 8 6.14 -0.89 -4.74
N ASN A 9 7.16 -1.74 -4.71
CA ASN A 9 8.25 -1.71 -3.73
C ASN A 9 9.62 -1.91 -4.39
N PRO A 10 10.73 -1.47 -3.75
CA PRO A 10 12.06 -1.61 -4.35
C PRO A 10 12.46 -3.06 -4.62
N ASP A 11 11.89 -4.00 -3.88
CA ASP A 11 12.15 -5.44 -3.96
C ASP A 11 10.99 -6.22 -4.58
N GLY A 12 9.97 -5.56 -5.16
CA GLY A 12 8.81 -6.29 -5.69
C GLY A 12 7.52 -5.49 -5.82
N VAL A 13 6.41 -6.21 -5.90
CA VAL A 13 5.05 -5.66 -6.00
C VAL A 13 4.10 -6.46 -5.12
N ALA A 14 3.25 -5.74 -4.38
CA ALA A 14 2.09 -6.33 -3.72
C ALA A 14 0.84 -6.13 -4.58
N LEU A 15 0.02 -7.18 -4.67
CA LEU A 15 -1.23 -7.22 -5.40
C LEU A 15 -2.40 -7.50 -4.45
N ALA A 16 -3.55 -6.91 -4.77
CA ALA A 16 -4.82 -7.21 -4.14
C ALA A 16 -5.89 -7.38 -5.23
N SER A 17 -6.49 -8.57 -5.34
CA SER A 17 -7.69 -8.76 -6.14
C SER A 17 -8.87 -8.18 -5.38
N VAL A 18 -9.54 -7.17 -5.95
CA VAL A 18 -10.65 -6.47 -5.30
C VAL A 18 -11.88 -6.59 -6.17
N SER A 19 -13.00 -6.99 -5.56
CA SER A 19 -14.28 -7.13 -6.25
C SER A 19 -14.91 -5.76 -6.52
N TYR A 20 -16.04 -5.76 -7.25
CA TYR A 20 -16.77 -4.53 -7.56
C TYR A 20 -17.36 -3.84 -6.31
N THR A 21 -17.51 -4.55 -5.19
CA THR A 21 -17.95 -3.98 -3.91
C THR A 21 -16.81 -3.30 -3.15
N GLY A 22 -15.59 -3.37 -3.67
CA GLY A 22 -14.40 -2.81 -3.05
C GLY A 22 -13.83 -3.68 -1.92
N GLN A 23 -14.31 -4.90 -1.73
CA GLN A 23 -13.73 -5.87 -0.80
C GLN A 23 -12.69 -6.74 -1.52
N PRO A 24 -11.64 -7.21 -0.82
CA PRO A 24 -10.75 -8.21 -1.38
C PRO A 24 -11.55 -9.48 -1.69
N GLU A 25 -11.24 -10.14 -2.80
CA GLU A 25 -11.85 -11.41 -3.19
C GLU A 25 -10.79 -12.52 -3.24
N PRO A 26 -11.12 -13.75 -2.83
CA PRO A 26 -10.23 -14.88 -2.99
C PRO A 26 -9.76 -15.08 -4.43
N TRP A 27 -8.61 -15.72 -4.59
CA TRP A 27 -8.16 -16.18 -5.90
C TRP A 27 -9.14 -17.22 -6.47
N PRO A 28 -9.38 -17.25 -7.79
CA PRO A 28 -10.21 -18.28 -8.41
C PRO A 28 -9.71 -19.69 -8.07
N GLU A 29 -10.61 -20.66 -8.05
CA GLU A 29 -10.23 -22.06 -7.87
C GLU A 29 -9.24 -22.51 -8.94
N GLY A 30 -8.19 -23.23 -8.54
CA GLY A 30 -7.11 -23.63 -9.44
C GLY A 30 -6.21 -22.49 -9.94
N PHE A 31 -6.36 -21.26 -9.42
CA PHE A 31 -5.50 -20.15 -9.81
C PHE A 31 -4.04 -20.44 -9.49
N THR A 32 -3.22 -20.38 -10.53
CA THR A 32 -1.76 -20.46 -10.42
C THR A 32 -1.16 -19.16 -10.91
N VAL A 33 -0.12 -18.72 -10.21
CA VAL A 33 0.57 -17.49 -10.56
C VAL A 33 1.35 -17.77 -11.85
N PRO A 34 1.13 -16.99 -12.93
CA PRO A 34 1.82 -17.23 -14.18
C PRO A 34 3.32 -17.02 -13.99
N TYR A 35 4.09 -18.12 -14.04
CA TYR A 35 5.53 -18.08 -13.95
C TYR A 35 6.14 -17.83 -15.35
N PRO A 36 6.94 -16.77 -15.54
CA PRO A 36 7.62 -16.52 -16.80
C PRO A 36 8.57 -17.67 -17.12
N LYS A 37 8.45 -18.25 -18.32
CA LYS A 37 9.30 -19.36 -18.75
C LYS A 37 10.80 -19.07 -18.62
N ALA A 38 11.25 -17.82 -18.68
CA ALA A 38 12.66 -17.41 -18.63
C ALA A 38 13.28 -17.27 -17.22
N LEU A 39 12.52 -17.54 -16.15
CA LEU A 39 12.99 -17.39 -14.76
C LEU A 39 13.88 -18.54 -14.26
N HIS A 40 13.95 -19.64 -15.01
CA HIS A 40 14.82 -20.80 -14.71
C HIS A 40 16.31 -20.49 -14.72
N LYS A 41 16.74 -19.32 -15.22
CA LYS A 41 18.17 -18.95 -15.24
C LYS A 41 18.75 -18.72 -13.85
N PHE A 42 17.91 -18.48 -12.82
CA PHE A 42 18.40 -18.19 -11.48
C PHE A 42 17.38 -18.58 -10.39
N ALA A 43 17.67 -19.67 -9.68
CA ALA A 43 16.84 -20.15 -8.58
C ALA A 43 16.78 -19.11 -7.43
N GLY A 44 15.57 -18.87 -6.88
CA GLY A 44 15.37 -17.98 -5.71
C GLY A 44 15.19 -16.49 -6.01
N GLU A 45 15.36 -16.05 -7.26
CA GLU A 45 15.19 -14.64 -7.67
C GLU A 45 13.75 -14.15 -7.65
N PHE A 46 12.80 -15.07 -7.76
CA PHE A 46 11.38 -14.74 -7.84
C PHE A 46 10.63 -15.56 -6.80
N GLN A 47 10.16 -14.87 -5.78
CA GLN A 47 9.47 -15.47 -4.65
C GLN A 47 8.06 -14.93 -4.64
N VAL A 48 7.09 -15.84 -4.61
CA VAL A 48 5.68 -15.48 -4.58
C VAL A 48 5.10 -15.88 -3.24
N THR A 49 4.45 -14.94 -2.56
CA THR A 49 3.68 -15.21 -1.34
C THR A 49 2.22 -14.97 -1.66
N VAL A 50 1.41 -16.03 -1.62
CA VAL A 50 -0.04 -15.95 -1.90
C VAL A 50 -0.80 -16.05 -0.59
N HIS A 51 -1.74 -15.13 -0.38
CA HIS A 51 -2.71 -15.21 0.69
C HIS A 51 -4.09 -15.57 0.11
N PRO A 52 -4.84 -16.49 0.74
CA PRO A 52 -6.10 -17.02 0.19
C PRO A 52 -7.19 -15.95 0.03
N ASN A 53 -7.11 -14.87 0.79
CA ASN A 53 -8.03 -13.73 0.79
C ASN A 53 -7.75 -12.71 -0.34
N GLY A 54 -7.09 -13.10 -1.43
CA GLY A 54 -6.91 -12.23 -2.60
C GLY A 54 -5.70 -11.33 -2.57
N PHE A 55 -4.76 -11.55 -1.66
CA PHE A 55 -3.50 -10.79 -1.60
C PHE A 55 -2.33 -11.64 -2.08
N LEU A 56 -1.39 -11.01 -2.78
CA LEU A 56 -0.20 -11.69 -3.30
C LEU A 56 0.99 -10.74 -3.27
N TYR A 57 2.17 -11.24 -2.97
CA TYR A 57 3.43 -10.51 -3.11
C TYR A 57 4.31 -11.19 -4.13
N ILE A 58 4.79 -10.44 -5.11
CA ILE A 58 5.86 -10.84 -6.01
C ILE A 58 7.14 -10.17 -5.52
N LYS A 59 8.05 -10.94 -4.91
CA LYS A 59 9.35 -10.48 -4.45
C LYS A 59 10.44 -10.85 -5.43
N ILE A 60 11.25 -9.86 -5.77
CA ILE A 60 12.50 -9.99 -6.51
C ILE A 60 13.61 -9.35 -5.66
N PRO A 61 14.30 -10.12 -4.80
CA PRO A 61 15.25 -9.57 -3.82
C PRO A 61 16.35 -8.70 -4.45
N GLU A 62 16.83 -9.07 -5.64
CA GLU A 62 17.90 -8.35 -6.34
C GLU A 62 17.44 -7.03 -6.99
N LEU A 63 16.13 -6.81 -7.13
CA LEU A 63 15.59 -5.68 -7.89
C LEU A 63 16.09 -4.33 -7.34
N ALA A 64 16.14 -4.22 -6.01
CA ALA A 64 16.57 -3.01 -5.32
C ALA A 64 18.04 -2.67 -5.55
N TYR A 65 18.88 -3.68 -5.77
CA TYR A 65 20.35 -3.56 -5.84
C TYR A 65 20.88 -3.61 -7.28
N SER A 66 20.17 -4.29 -8.17
CA SER A 66 20.49 -4.40 -9.60
C SER A 66 20.52 -3.03 -10.28
N ARG A 67 21.37 -2.83 -11.28
CA ARG A 67 21.46 -1.59 -12.08
C ARG A 67 21.42 -1.90 -13.58
N GLY A 68 21.35 -0.85 -14.41
CA GLY A 68 21.45 -0.96 -15.87
C GLY A 68 20.48 -1.97 -16.50
N TYR A 69 21.01 -2.79 -17.42
CA TYR A 69 20.25 -3.80 -18.15
C TYR A 69 19.55 -4.81 -17.22
N ARG A 70 20.25 -5.27 -16.17
CA ARG A 70 19.71 -6.25 -15.22
C ARG A 70 18.45 -5.75 -14.52
N ARG A 71 18.45 -4.50 -14.04
CA ARG A 71 17.24 -3.90 -13.43
C ARG A 71 16.10 -3.82 -14.44
N THR A 72 16.37 -3.37 -15.67
CA THR A 72 15.34 -3.26 -16.71
C THR A 72 14.73 -4.61 -17.06
N TYR A 73 15.56 -5.67 -17.12
CA TYR A 73 15.09 -7.04 -17.30
C TYR A 73 14.17 -7.49 -16.17
N LEU A 74 14.59 -7.35 -14.91
CA LEU A 74 13.78 -7.74 -13.74
C LEU A 74 12.46 -6.97 -13.66
N ILE A 75 12.46 -5.68 -13.99
CA ILE A 75 11.24 -4.88 -14.10
C ILE A 75 10.32 -5.41 -15.20
N GLY A 76 10.87 -5.80 -16.35
CA GLY A 76 10.09 -6.38 -17.45
C GLY A 76 9.45 -7.72 -17.08
N VAL A 77 10.18 -8.57 -16.36
CA VAL A 77 9.67 -9.84 -15.80
C VAL A 77 8.53 -9.57 -14.82
N LEU A 78 8.74 -8.66 -13.86
CA LEU A 78 7.72 -8.27 -12.88
C LEU A 78 6.45 -7.75 -13.57
N ALA A 79 6.62 -6.90 -14.59
CA ALA A 79 5.52 -6.33 -15.35
C ALA A 79 4.74 -7.41 -16.13
N LYS A 80 5.43 -8.39 -16.74
CA LYS A 80 4.77 -9.53 -17.42
C LYS A 80 3.86 -10.27 -16.46
N VAL A 81 4.38 -10.65 -15.28
CA VAL A 81 3.60 -11.45 -14.32
C VAL A 81 2.40 -10.68 -13.81
N ALA A 82 2.59 -9.42 -13.39
CA ALA A 82 1.47 -8.60 -12.89
C ALA A 82 0.36 -8.43 -13.93
N VAL A 83 0.72 -8.22 -15.21
CA VAL A 83 -0.24 -8.09 -16.32
C VAL A 83 -0.92 -9.42 -16.65
N ASP A 84 -0.20 -10.53 -16.61
CA ASP A 84 -0.79 -11.84 -16.83
C ASP A 84 -1.78 -12.22 -15.73
N ILE A 85 -1.48 -11.91 -14.47
CA ILE A 85 -2.44 -12.07 -13.36
C ILE A 85 -3.69 -11.24 -13.62
N ALA A 86 -3.53 -9.96 -13.97
CA ALA A 86 -4.66 -9.06 -14.24
C ALA A 86 -5.54 -9.60 -15.39
N ARG A 87 -4.90 -10.06 -16.47
CA ARG A 87 -5.56 -10.68 -17.61
C ARG A 87 -6.31 -11.95 -17.22
N ALA A 88 -5.67 -12.86 -16.50
CA ALA A 88 -6.28 -14.11 -16.06
C ALA A 88 -7.52 -13.87 -15.19
N LEU A 89 -7.49 -12.82 -14.36
CA LEU A 89 -8.65 -12.40 -13.57
C LEU A 89 -9.71 -11.62 -14.37
N GLY A 90 -9.41 -11.21 -15.61
CA GLY A 90 -10.25 -10.31 -16.39
C GLY A 90 -10.43 -8.93 -15.74
N LYS A 91 -9.39 -8.45 -15.04
CA LYS A 91 -9.43 -7.21 -14.26
C LYS A 91 -8.47 -6.14 -14.80
N PRO A 92 -8.88 -4.87 -14.82
CA PRO A 92 -7.95 -3.76 -15.00
C PRO A 92 -7.00 -3.64 -13.80
N ILE A 93 -5.83 -3.05 -14.03
CA ILE A 93 -4.83 -2.78 -12.99
C ILE A 93 -5.04 -1.36 -12.45
N ALA A 94 -5.06 -1.22 -11.12
CA ALA A 94 -4.95 0.07 -10.45
C ALA A 94 -3.54 0.22 -9.87
N LEU A 95 -2.85 1.31 -10.20
CA LEU A 95 -1.54 1.64 -9.63
C LEU A 95 -1.44 3.12 -9.26
N GLU A 96 -0.56 3.44 -8.32
CA GLU A 96 -0.26 4.82 -7.96
C GLU A 96 0.41 5.59 -9.11
N ASN A 97 0.01 6.85 -9.29
CA ASN A 97 0.76 7.81 -10.09
C ASN A 97 1.98 8.28 -9.29
N LEU A 98 3.17 7.93 -9.79
CA LEU A 98 4.44 8.18 -9.14
C LEU A 98 4.97 9.60 -9.35
N ASP A 99 4.36 10.39 -10.24
CA ASP A 99 4.70 11.81 -10.41
C ASP A 99 4.44 12.62 -9.12
N PHE A 100 3.64 12.09 -8.18
CA PHE A 100 3.25 12.75 -6.94
C PHE A 100 3.98 12.26 -5.69
N GLY A 101 5.04 11.45 -5.87
CA GLY A 101 5.80 10.86 -4.77
C GLY A 101 4.99 9.81 -3.99
N LYS A 102 5.69 8.85 -3.36
CA LYS A 102 5.01 7.84 -2.53
C LYS A 102 4.87 8.28 -1.09
N ASP A 103 3.64 8.28 -0.61
CA ASP A 103 3.35 8.50 0.80
C ASP A 103 3.50 7.19 1.60
N ARG A 104 4.71 6.96 2.12
CA ARG A 104 5.05 5.76 2.90
C ARG A 104 4.96 6.01 4.40
N LEU A 105 4.32 5.09 5.12
CA LEU A 105 4.48 4.95 6.57
C LEU A 105 5.91 4.50 6.85
N ASP A 106 6.67 5.35 7.53
CA ASP A 106 8.06 5.12 7.89
C ASP A 106 8.22 3.80 8.67
N THR A 107 9.08 2.91 8.15
CA THR A 107 9.33 1.58 8.68
C THR A 107 10.80 1.37 9.06
N ASN A 108 11.76 1.88 8.28
CA ASN A 108 13.18 1.68 8.52
C ASN A 108 14.03 2.69 7.72
N LYS A 109 14.96 3.41 8.37
CA LYS A 109 15.87 4.39 7.72
C LYS A 109 16.63 3.79 6.50
N ARG A 110 17.13 2.56 6.60
CA ARG A 110 17.83 1.86 5.51
C ARG A 110 16.89 1.60 4.34
N PHE A 111 15.69 1.11 4.63
CA PHE A 111 14.67 0.86 3.60
C PHE A 111 14.21 2.16 2.93
N ASN A 112 14.02 3.23 3.70
CA ASN A 112 13.61 4.52 3.16
C ASN A 112 14.65 5.10 2.23
N ARG A 113 15.94 5.04 2.60
CA ARG A 113 17.05 5.47 1.72
C ARG A 113 17.11 4.64 0.44
N MET A 114 16.92 3.33 0.55
CA MET A 114 16.85 2.45 -0.62
C MET A 114 15.67 2.81 -1.51
N ALA A 115 14.49 3.05 -0.91
CA ALA A 115 13.28 3.40 -1.62
C ALA A 115 13.36 4.78 -2.30
N SER A 116 13.90 5.79 -1.63
CA SER A 116 14.04 7.14 -2.20
C SER A 116 14.89 7.14 -3.46
N ASN A 117 15.88 6.26 -3.53
CA ASN A 117 16.78 6.13 -4.67
C ASN A 117 16.27 5.14 -5.74
N PHE A 118 15.15 4.48 -5.49
CA PHE A 118 14.63 3.44 -6.38
C PHE A 118 13.79 4.04 -7.51
N PRO A 119 14.02 3.66 -8.78
CA PRO A 119 13.33 4.25 -9.93
C PRO A 119 11.93 3.65 -10.12
N PHE A 120 11.00 3.93 -9.20
CA PHE A 120 9.64 3.38 -9.26
C PHE A 120 8.94 3.67 -10.58
N LYS A 121 9.18 4.84 -11.19
CA LYS A 121 8.57 5.26 -12.46
C LYS A 121 8.78 4.21 -13.57
N LYS A 122 9.98 3.59 -13.60
CA LYS A 122 10.30 2.53 -14.56
C LYS A 122 9.41 1.30 -14.40
N ILE A 123 8.99 0.96 -13.17
CA ILE A 123 8.04 -0.14 -12.94
C ILE A 123 6.67 0.22 -13.52
N SER A 124 6.15 1.39 -13.16
CA SER A 124 4.83 1.84 -13.64
C SER A 124 4.78 1.97 -15.17
N GLU A 125 5.83 2.50 -15.79
CA GLU A 125 5.96 2.58 -17.25
C GLU A 125 6.03 1.20 -17.91
N ALA A 126 6.81 0.27 -17.35
CA ALA A 126 6.90 -1.09 -17.88
C ALA A 126 5.55 -1.81 -17.81
N ILE A 127 4.83 -1.65 -16.71
CA ILE A 127 3.50 -2.24 -16.52
C ILE A 127 2.50 -1.61 -17.47
N THR A 128 2.48 -0.29 -17.57
CA THR A 128 1.56 0.41 -18.48
C THR A 128 1.79 -0.02 -19.93
N ARG A 129 3.04 -0.02 -20.41
CA ARG A 129 3.38 -0.48 -21.76
C ARG A 129 2.98 -1.93 -21.99
N LYS A 130 3.26 -2.80 -21.01
CA LYS A 130 2.94 -4.23 -21.12
C LYS A 130 1.44 -4.46 -21.11
N ALA A 131 0.70 -3.80 -20.24
CA ALA A 131 -0.75 -3.90 -20.14
C ALA A 131 -1.43 -3.46 -21.44
N VAL A 132 -1.02 -2.32 -22.02
CA VAL A 132 -1.51 -1.84 -23.32
C VAL A 132 -1.27 -2.88 -24.41
N LYS A 133 -0.06 -3.44 -24.53
CA LYS A 133 0.26 -4.48 -25.52
C LYS A 133 -0.60 -5.74 -25.37
N GLU A 134 -1.02 -6.02 -24.14
CA GLU A 134 -1.72 -7.24 -23.76
C GLU A 134 -3.25 -7.00 -23.62
N GLY A 135 -3.75 -5.81 -23.97
CA GLY A 135 -5.18 -5.46 -23.92
C GLY A 135 -5.75 -5.33 -22.49
N VAL A 136 -4.89 -5.11 -21.49
CA VAL A 136 -5.29 -4.90 -20.09
C VAL A 136 -5.32 -3.39 -19.80
N SER A 137 -6.48 -2.88 -19.37
CA SER A 137 -6.61 -1.47 -19.01
C SER A 137 -5.89 -1.15 -17.70
N VAL A 138 -5.34 0.06 -17.62
CA VAL A 138 -4.58 0.55 -16.48
C VAL A 138 -5.17 1.87 -15.98
N ARG A 139 -5.46 1.94 -14.68
CA ARG A 139 -5.99 3.15 -14.04
C ARG A 139 -4.95 3.72 -13.05
N PRO A 140 -4.31 4.85 -13.38
CA PRO A 140 -3.50 5.56 -12.40
C PRO A 140 -4.39 6.18 -11.32
N VAL A 141 -3.94 6.13 -10.07
CA VAL A 141 -4.63 6.75 -8.93
C VAL A 141 -3.69 7.65 -8.14
N TRP A 142 -4.26 8.63 -7.45
CA TRP A 142 -3.51 9.49 -6.53
C TRP A 142 -2.86 8.62 -5.42
N PRO A 143 -1.59 8.83 -5.02
CA PRO A 143 -0.90 7.99 -4.04
C PRO A 143 -1.17 8.32 -2.56
N ALA A 144 -1.88 9.42 -2.26
CA ALA A 144 -1.95 9.89 -0.87
C ALA A 144 -2.56 8.87 0.09
N HIS A 145 -1.90 8.74 1.24
CA HIS A 145 -2.34 8.00 2.41
C HIS A 145 -2.60 6.50 2.24
N THR A 146 -2.27 5.88 1.10
CA THR A 146 -2.58 4.46 0.82
C THR A 146 -2.00 3.53 1.87
N SER A 147 -0.74 3.77 2.25
CA SER A 147 -0.08 3.04 3.34
C SER A 147 -0.77 3.28 4.69
N THR A 148 -1.12 4.52 5.03
CA THR A 148 -1.81 4.85 6.29
C THR A 148 -3.18 4.19 6.40
N ILE A 149 -3.96 4.26 5.33
CA ILE A 149 -5.26 3.61 5.21
C ILE A 149 -5.08 2.09 5.36
N GLY A 150 -4.13 1.51 4.64
CA GLY A 150 -3.76 0.10 4.74
C GLY A 150 -3.43 -0.33 6.17
N TYR A 151 -2.60 0.44 6.88
CA TYR A 151 -2.19 0.16 8.25
C TYR A 151 -3.38 0.12 9.22
N TYR A 152 -4.22 1.16 9.22
CA TYR A 152 -5.31 1.28 10.19
C TYR A 152 -6.47 0.32 9.89
N LYS A 153 -6.81 0.15 8.61
CA LYS A 153 -8.03 -0.57 8.19
C LYS A 153 -7.80 -2.05 7.86
N TYR A 154 -6.71 -2.37 7.19
CA TYR A 154 -6.64 -3.61 6.41
C TYR A 154 -5.54 -4.57 6.88
N LYS A 155 -4.41 -4.05 7.35
CA LYS A 155 -3.26 -4.86 7.79
C LYS A 155 -3.66 -5.92 8.82
N GLN A 156 -4.25 -5.49 9.94
CA GLN A 156 -4.66 -6.40 11.01
C GLN A 156 -5.90 -7.21 10.63
N ARG A 157 -6.87 -6.59 9.93
CA ARG A 157 -8.13 -7.23 9.55
C ARG A 157 -7.92 -8.45 8.66
N TYR A 158 -6.94 -8.38 7.75
CA TYR A 158 -6.66 -9.44 6.78
C TYR A 158 -5.40 -10.25 7.10
N GLY A 159 -4.70 -9.94 8.18
CA GLY A 159 -3.47 -10.66 8.57
C GLY A 159 -2.33 -10.52 7.56
N VAL A 160 -2.27 -9.39 6.83
CA VAL A 160 -1.31 -9.19 5.73
C VAL A 160 -0.25 -8.14 6.06
N THR A 161 0.81 -8.08 5.24
CA THR A 161 1.83 -7.02 5.34
C THR A 161 1.25 -5.64 4.97
N ILE A 162 1.99 -4.58 5.30
CA ILE A 162 1.57 -3.21 4.97
C ILE A 162 1.45 -2.97 3.46
N HIS A 163 2.30 -3.63 2.65
CA HIS A 163 2.30 -3.51 1.19
C HIS A 163 1.04 -4.10 0.57
N HIS A 164 0.66 -5.31 1.01
CA HIS A 164 -0.63 -5.91 0.64
C HIS A 164 -1.81 -5.02 1.05
N ALA A 165 -1.78 -4.53 2.28
CA ALA A 165 -2.82 -3.68 2.81
C ALA A 165 -2.95 -2.34 2.05
N ALA A 166 -1.87 -1.82 1.45
CA ALA A 166 -1.87 -0.60 0.65
C ALA A 166 -2.38 -0.81 -0.78
N ALA A 167 -2.22 -2.02 -1.35
CA ALA A 167 -2.76 -2.38 -2.66
C ALA A 167 -4.30 -2.31 -2.72
N LEU A 168 -4.98 -2.62 -1.61
CA LEU A 168 -6.45 -2.59 -1.53
C LEU A 168 -7.03 -1.16 -1.68
N PRO A 169 -6.60 -0.14 -0.91
CA PRO A 169 -6.96 1.27 -1.13
C PRO A 169 -6.72 1.76 -2.57
N ILE A 170 -5.65 1.31 -3.22
CA ILE A 170 -5.32 1.68 -4.61
C ILE A 170 -6.42 1.21 -5.57
N ALA A 171 -6.82 -0.06 -5.51
CA ALA A 171 -7.95 -0.57 -6.29
C ALA A 171 -9.28 0.11 -5.92
N ARG A 172 -9.55 0.28 -4.63
CA ARG A 172 -10.77 0.96 -4.16
C ARG A 172 -10.87 2.40 -4.68
N ARG A 173 -9.75 3.12 -4.72
CA ARG A 173 -9.67 4.48 -5.28
C ARG A 173 -9.93 4.49 -6.78
N ALA A 174 -9.41 3.53 -7.53
CA ALA A 174 -9.69 3.38 -8.96
C ALA A 174 -11.19 3.18 -9.25
N MET A 175 -11.92 2.55 -8.32
CA MET A 175 -13.37 2.36 -8.37
C MET A 175 -14.19 3.54 -7.80
N GLY A 176 -13.53 4.58 -7.28
CA GLY A 176 -14.19 5.77 -6.73
C GLY A 176 -14.65 5.66 -5.28
N PHE A 177 -14.25 4.63 -4.54
CA PHE A 177 -14.59 4.51 -3.12
C PHE A 177 -13.92 5.59 -2.26
N LYS A 178 -14.65 6.06 -1.24
CA LYS A 178 -14.14 6.93 -0.17
C LYS A 178 -13.67 6.10 1.02
N GLU A 179 -12.55 6.49 1.61
CA GLU A 179 -11.96 5.80 2.75
C GLU A 179 -12.46 6.41 4.07
N ARG A 180 -13.53 5.81 4.60
CA ARG A 180 -14.17 6.22 5.85
C ARG A 180 -13.35 5.85 7.08
N ILE A 181 -13.40 6.71 8.10
CA ILE A 181 -12.97 6.42 9.48
C ILE A 181 -14.07 5.62 10.17
N THR A 182 -13.77 4.37 10.52
CA THR A 182 -14.71 3.44 11.16
C THR A 182 -14.68 3.53 12.68
N LYS A 183 -15.64 2.89 13.36
CA LYS A 183 -15.66 2.80 14.83
C LYS A 183 -14.40 2.11 15.35
N GLU A 184 -13.97 1.04 14.69
CA GLU A 184 -12.72 0.33 15.04
C GLU A 184 -11.48 1.24 14.99
N ILE A 185 -11.40 2.15 14.01
CA ILE A 185 -10.28 3.11 13.96
C ILE A 185 -10.35 4.09 15.14
N LYS A 186 -11.54 4.60 15.47
CA LYS A 186 -11.72 5.48 16.64
C LYS A 186 -11.30 4.78 17.94
N GLN A 187 -11.68 3.52 18.11
CA GLN A 187 -11.28 2.70 19.26
C GLN A 187 -9.76 2.51 19.31
N LYS A 188 -9.10 2.23 18.18
CA LYS A 188 -7.63 2.14 18.12
C LYS A 188 -6.95 3.44 18.54
N ILE A 189 -7.47 4.59 18.10
CA ILE A 189 -6.93 5.91 18.47
C ILE A 189 -7.07 6.14 19.97
N GLN A 190 -8.22 5.79 20.54
CA GLN A 190 -8.48 5.89 21.97
C GLN A 190 -7.53 5.00 22.79
N ALA A 191 -7.35 3.74 22.38
CA ALA A 191 -6.41 2.82 23.03
C ALA A 191 -4.96 3.34 22.96
N ILE A 192 -4.56 3.96 21.85
CA ILE A 192 -3.24 4.61 21.74
C ILE A 192 -3.13 5.78 22.72
N ARG A 193 -4.19 6.61 22.84
CA ARG A 193 -4.24 7.75 23.77
C ARG A 193 -4.06 7.30 25.22
N GLU A 194 -4.79 6.26 25.63
CA GLU A 194 -4.71 5.67 26.97
C GLU A 194 -3.32 5.10 27.26
N LYS A 195 -2.77 4.32 26.32
CA LYS A 195 -1.42 3.76 26.45
C LYS A 195 -0.34 4.83 26.61
N LEU A 196 -0.46 5.95 25.89
CA LEU A 196 0.49 7.06 25.97
C LEU A 196 0.34 7.88 27.26
N ASN A 197 -0.89 8.03 27.77
CA ASN A 197 -1.14 8.64 29.08
C ASN A 197 -0.54 7.79 30.21
N HIS A 198 -0.75 6.47 30.19
CA HIS A 198 -0.17 5.58 31.19
C HIS A 198 1.36 5.65 31.20
N LYS A 199 2.00 5.64 30.02
CA LYS A 199 3.46 5.78 29.90
C LYS A 199 3.98 7.11 30.45
N ALA A 200 3.25 8.21 30.24
CA ALA A 200 3.63 9.51 30.76
C ALA A 200 3.62 9.54 32.29
N ASN A 201 2.68 8.82 32.92
CA ASN A 201 2.57 8.72 34.37
C ASN A 201 3.63 7.78 34.98
N SER A 202 4.03 6.72 34.26
CA SER A 202 4.95 5.70 34.81
C SER A 202 6.44 5.99 34.56
N LEU A 203 6.80 6.70 33.49
CA LEU A 203 8.20 6.94 33.10
C LEU A 203 8.34 8.34 32.48
N PRO A 204 8.59 9.40 33.28
CA PRO A 204 8.85 10.74 32.76
C PRO A 204 10.26 10.80 32.16
N GLY A 205 10.42 10.28 30.93
CA GLY A 205 11.63 10.41 30.12
C GLY A 205 11.37 11.32 28.91
N GLU A 206 12.34 12.14 28.55
CA GLU A 206 12.25 13.00 27.37
C GLU A 206 11.97 12.16 26.11
N GLY A 207 10.93 12.54 25.35
CA GLY A 207 10.59 11.93 24.07
C GLY A 207 9.72 10.67 24.11
N LYS A 208 9.29 10.17 25.28
CA LYS A 208 8.37 9.02 25.39
C LYS A 208 7.02 9.42 26.02
N GLY A 209 5.93 8.85 25.50
CA GLY A 209 4.57 9.10 26.02
C GLY A 209 3.89 10.34 25.45
N MET A 210 3.05 11.00 26.25
CA MET A 210 2.15 12.08 25.84
C MET A 210 2.86 13.45 25.70
N THR A 211 3.74 13.57 24.69
CA THR A 211 4.48 14.81 24.40
C THR A 211 3.58 15.97 23.93
N ARG A 212 4.07 17.22 23.97
CA ARG A 212 3.33 18.39 23.43
C ARG A 212 2.92 18.20 21.97
N LYS A 213 3.80 17.59 21.15
CA LYS A 213 3.52 17.27 19.74
C LYS A 213 2.36 16.28 19.60
N VAL A 214 2.36 15.22 20.41
CA VAL A 214 1.28 14.21 20.41
C VAL A 214 -0.03 14.78 20.93
N LYS A 215 -0.01 15.62 21.97
CA LYS A 215 -1.20 16.34 22.45
C LYS A 215 -1.83 17.21 21.34
N ARG A 216 -0.99 17.93 20.58
CA ARG A 216 -1.43 18.71 19.41
C ARG A 216 -2.04 17.82 18.33
N LEU A 217 -1.45 16.66 18.03
CA LEU A 217 -1.99 15.70 17.07
C LEU A 217 -3.37 15.19 17.49
N PHE A 218 -3.56 14.82 18.76
CA PHE A 218 -4.89 14.43 19.25
C PHE A 218 -5.90 15.56 19.12
N LYS A 219 -5.55 16.80 19.46
CA LYS A 219 -6.43 17.97 19.27
C LYS A 219 -6.84 18.16 17.80
N GLN A 220 -5.92 17.95 16.86
CA GLN A 220 -6.22 18.03 15.43
C GLN A 220 -7.14 16.89 14.98
N LEU A 221 -6.87 15.65 15.43
CA LEU A 221 -7.68 14.48 15.13
C LEU A 221 -9.10 14.60 15.70
N ASP A 222 -9.25 15.11 16.93
CA ASP A 222 -10.54 15.33 17.59
C ASP A 222 -11.43 16.28 16.75
N GLY A 223 -10.85 17.27 16.06
CA GLY A 223 -11.57 18.14 15.13
C GLY A 223 -11.83 17.54 13.74
N LYS A 224 -10.90 16.74 13.19
CA LYS A 224 -11.01 16.21 11.82
C LYS A 224 -11.84 14.93 11.71
N ILE A 225 -11.74 14.02 12.68
CA ILE A 225 -12.38 12.69 12.63
C ILE A 225 -13.90 12.75 12.52
N PRO A 226 -14.62 13.61 13.28
CA PRO A 226 -16.08 13.69 13.18
C PRO A 226 -16.55 14.11 11.78
N LEU A 227 -15.80 15.00 11.13
CA LEU A 227 -16.15 15.58 9.83
C LEU A 227 -15.69 14.71 8.65
N HIS A 228 -14.63 13.91 8.81
CA HIS A 228 -13.95 13.21 7.72
C HIS A 228 -14.87 12.41 6.80
N ASN A 229 -15.86 11.72 7.37
CA ASN A 229 -16.75 10.85 6.59
C ASN A 229 -17.72 11.63 5.69
N GLY A 230 -18.01 12.90 5.99
CA GLY A 230 -18.82 13.79 5.17
C GLY A 230 -18.03 14.47 4.05
N LEU A 231 -16.70 14.44 4.09
CA LEU A 231 -15.84 15.09 3.11
C LEU A 231 -15.94 14.43 1.72
N THR A 232 -15.64 15.24 0.71
CA THR A 232 -15.40 14.75 -0.66
C THR A 232 -14.14 13.88 -0.70
N ARG A 233 -14.00 13.06 -1.74
CA ARG A 233 -12.80 12.23 -1.92
C ARG A 233 -11.53 13.09 -1.95
N PHE A 234 -11.54 14.20 -2.70
CA PHE A 234 -10.40 15.11 -2.80
C PHE A 234 -9.98 15.67 -1.43
N GLN A 235 -10.94 16.07 -0.61
CA GLN A 235 -10.67 16.54 0.76
C GLN A 235 -10.10 15.43 1.66
N GLN A 236 -10.63 14.20 1.59
CA GLN A 236 -10.08 13.05 2.32
C GLN A 236 -8.65 12.71 1.91
N GLU A 237 -8.32 12.92 0.64
CA GLU A 237 -7.02 12.61 0.04
C GLU A 237 -6.02 13.78 0.10
N SER A 238 -6.45 14.93 0.63
CA SER A 238 -5.60 16.10 0.79
C SER A 238 -4.43 15.85 1.73
N PHE A 239 -3.33 16.57 1.53
CA PHE A 239 -2.11 16.36 2.30
C PHE A 239 -2.29 16.53 3.81
N TYR A 240 -3.18 17.43 4.26
CA TYR A 240 -3.45 17.70 5.67
C TYR A 240 -4.75 17.05 6.19
N SER A 241 -5.25 16.01 5.53
CA SER A 241 -6.47 15.32 5.95
C SER A 241 -6.29 14.58 7.28
N ALA A 242 -7.37 13.98 7.81
CA ALA A 242 -7.28 13.15 9.01
C ALA A 242 -6.28 11.99 8.82
N TRP A 243 -6.13 11.48 7.60
CA TRP A 243 -5.16 10.43 7.31
C TRP A 243 -3.71 10.87 7.51
N HIS A 244 -3.38 12.15 7.26
CA HIS A 244 -2.05 12.68 7.57
C HIS A 244 -1.74 12.62 9.06
N ASP A 245 -2.67 13.10 9.88
CA ASP A 245 -2.48 13.14 11.33
C ASP A 245 -2.44 11.71 11.91
N LEU A 246 -3.23 10.78 11.35
CA LEU A 246 -3.17 9.36 11.68
C LEU A 246 -1.82 8.74 11.32
N LYS A 247 -1.22 9.15 10.20
CA LYS A 247 0.14 8.74 9.85
C LYS A 247 1.11 9.19 10.94
N GLN A 248 1.07 10.46 11.33
CA GLN A 248 1.95 11.02 12.37
C GLN A 248 1.73 10.34 13.73
N LEU A 249 0.48 10.02 14.07
CA LEU A 249 0.14 9.28 15.29
C LEU A 249 0.75 7.87 15.26
N ALA A 250 0.57 7.12 14.17
CA ALA A 250 1.14 5.78 14.00
C ALA A 250 2.68 5.76 14.10
N LEU A 251 3.34 6.83 13.67
CA LEU A 251 4.79 7.00 13.80
C LEU A 251 5.23 7.34 15.21
N SER A 252 4.42 8.11 15.95
CA SER A 252 4.71 8.55 17.32
C SER A 252 4.40 7.47 18.37
N SER A 253 3.53 6.50 18.05
CA SER A 253 3.10 5.44 18.98
C SER A 253 3.93 4.16 18.92
N ARG A 254 4.94 4.10 18.05
CA ARG A 254 5.84 2.94 17.90
C ARG A 254 6.97 2.97 18.92
#